data_AF-A0A927XGV2-F1
#
_entry.id   AF-A0A927XGV2-F1
#
_cell.length_a   1.000
_cell.length_b   1.000
_cell.length_c   1.000
_cell.angle_alpha   90.00
_cell.angle_beta   90.00
_cell.angle_gamma   90.00
#
_symmetry.space_group_name_H-M   'P 1'
#
loop_
_entity.id
_entity.type
_entity.pdbx_description
1 polymer ?
#
loop_
_entity_poly.entity_id
_entity_poly.type
_entity_poly.pdbx_seq_one_letter_code
_entity_poly.pdbx_strand_id
1 'polypeptide(L)'
;MKTYNNMNFIYSKPFSLMFLLIFYITIIVLSFLLILNYKTYSKIHIKGIISKNELIVPVNTSNISVIKKSKKIKIDNTVSNFKIYEFSEIYNDGNTSLQDVIIKTNIQNKKENEIVDLTFYFDKDYIVKKILKGVFK
;
A
#
# COMPACT_ATOMS: atom_id res chain seq x y z
N MET A 1 -66.58 34.29 1.62
CA MET A 1 -66.57 33.67 0.28
C MET A 1 -65.17 33.84 -0.31
N LYS A 2 -64.49 32.69 -0.51
CA LYS A 2 -63.24 32.44 -1.26
C LYS A 2 -61.98 33.24 -0.92
N THR A 3 -61.17 32.65 -0.04
CA THR A 3 -59.71 32.80 0.07
C THR A 3 -59.04 32.46 -1.27
N TYR A 4 -58.45 33.46 -1.93
CA TYR A 4 -57.63 33.26 -3.11
C TYR A 4 -56.23 32.76 -2.69
N ASN A 5 -56.14 31.43 -2.62
CA ASN A 5 -55.03 30.59 -3.04
C ASN A 5 -53.63 31.24 -3.07
N ASN A 6 -52.90 30.90 -2.01
CA ASN A 6 -51.47 30.98 -1.81
C ASN A 6 -50.70 30.07 -2.80
N MET A 7 -50.85 30.26 -4.11
CA MET A 7 -50.20 29.45 -5.16
C MET A 7 -48.82 29.97 -5.61
N ASN A 8 -48.18 30.88 -4.87
CA ASN A 8 -46.86 31.40 -5.23
C ASN A 8 -45.68 30.64 -4.63
N PHE A 9 -45.90 29.51 -3.95
CA PHE A 9 -44.82 28.83 -3.22
C PHE A 9 -44.01 27.78 -4.00
N ILE A 10 -44.39 27.45 -5.25
CA ILE A 10 -43.84 26.25 -5.91
C ILE A 10 -42.86 26.57 -7.07
N TYR A 11 -42.82 27.79 -7.62
CA TYR A 11 -42.12 28.03 -8.89
C TYR A 11 -40.91 28.98 -8.86
N SER A 12 -40.47 29.49 -7.71
CA SER A 12 -39.53 30.62 -7.71
C SER A 12 -38.03 30.29 -7.66
N LYS A 13 -37.56 29.03 -7.56
CA LYS A 13 -36.09 28.78 -7.56
C LYS A 13 -35.62 27.46 -8.22
N PRO A 14 -35.93 27.19 -9.51
CA PRO A 14 -35.32 26.08 -10.25
C PRO A 14 -33.77 26.20 -10.30
N PHE A 15 -33.25 27.44 -10.32
CA PHE A 15 -31.81 27.70 -10.36
C PHE A 15 -31.08 27.17 -9.11
N SER A 16 -31.71 27.24 -7.93
CA SER A 16 -31.11 26.75 -6.68
C SER A 16 -31.05 25.23 -6.61
N LEU A 17 -32.08 24.54 -7.13
CA LEU A 17 -32.13 23.09 -7.23
C LEU A 17 -31.13 22.58 -8.26
N MET A 18 -31.01 23.25 -9.40
CA MET A 18 -30.04 22.92 -10.44
C MET A 18 -28.59 23.08 -9.94
N PHE A 19 -28.31 24.15 -9.20
CA PHE A 19 -26.99 24.37 -8.58
C PHE A 19 -26.66 23.31 -7.52
N LEU A 20 -27.62 22.96 -6.66
CA LEU A 20 -27.48 21.87 -5.69
C LEU A 20 -27.18 20.54 -6.38
N LEU A 21 -27.88 20.22 -7.47
CA LEU A 21 -27.69 18.99 -8.21
C LEU A 21 -26.29 18.91 -8.84
N ILE A 22 -25.81 19.99 -9.46
CA ILE A 22 -24.44 20.08 -10.01
C ILE A 22 -23.39 19.93 -8.90
N PHE A 23 -23.61 20.56 -7.75
CA PHE A 23 -22.73 20.46 -6.59
C PHE A 23 -22.62 19.01 -6.06
N TYR A 24 -23.74 18.28 -5.96
CA TYR A 24 -23.71 16.88 -5.57
C TYR A 24 -23.00 15.99 -6.61
N ILE A 25 -23.25 16.19 -7.90
CA ILE A 25 -22.56 15.43 -8.97
C ILE A 25 -21.05 15.64 -8.89
N THR A 26 -20.61 16.89 -8.71
CA THR A 26 -19.17 17.19 -8.59
C THR A 26 -18.53 16.53 -7.37
N ILE A 27 -19.20 16.53 -6.21
CA ILE A 27 -18.73 15.80 -5.02
C ILE A 27 -18.62 14.30 -5.28
N ILE A 28 -19.62 13.69 -5.93
CA ILE A 28 -19.63 12.26 -6.22
C ILE A 28 -18.48 11.90 -7.16
N VAL A 29 -18.30 12.66 -8.24
CA VAL A 29 -17.21 12.44 -9.20
C VAL A 29 -15.85 12.62 -8.53
N LEU A 30 -15.68 13.66 -7.72
CA LEU A 30 -14.43 13.91 -6.99
C LEU A 30 -14.12 12.79 -5.98
N SER A 31 -15.13 12.31 -5.26
CA SER A 31 -15.01 11.18 -4.32
C SER A 31 -14.63 9.89 -5.07
N PHE A 32 -15.23 9.64 -6.23
CA PHE A 32 -14.92 8.47 -7.05
C PHE A 32 -13.49 8.50 -7.59
N LEU A 33 -13.03 9.67 -8.06
CA LEU A 33 -11.64 9.87 -8.50
C LEU A 33 -10.63 9.65 -7.36
N LEU A 34 -10.97 10.06 -6.13
CA LEU A 34 -10.14 9.82 -4.95
C LEU A 34 -10.03 8.34 -4.62
N ILE A 35 -11.14 7.60 -4.69
CA ILE A 35 -11.16 6.15 -4.43
C ILE A 35 -10.33 5.40 -5.48
N LEU A 36 -10.46 5.74 -6.77
CA LEU A 36 -9.69 5.12 -7.85
C LEU A 36 -8.18 5.35 -7.71
N ASN A 37 -7.76 6.49 -7.18
CA ASN A 37 -6.35 6.81 -6.95
C ASN A 37 -5.79 6.27 -5.63
N TYR A 38 -6.64 5.67 -4.78
CA TYR A 38 -6.20 5.12 -3.52
C TYR A 38 -5.44 3.81 -3.76
N LYS A 39 -4.11 3.92 -3.94
CA LYS A 39 -3.21 2.77 -4.05
C LYS A 39 -3.30 1.97 -2.75
N THR A 40 -3.88 0.79 -2.85
CA THR A 40 -3.92 -0.14 -1.72
C THR A 40 -2.61 -0.91 -1.65
N TYR A 41 -1.92 -0.76 -0.52
CA TYR A 41 -0.70 -1.50 -0.24
C TYR A 41 -1.03 -2.76 0.57
N SER A 42 -0.47 -3.89 0.16
CA SER A 42 -0.34 -5.09 0.98
C SER A 42 0.96 -5.04 1.77
N LYS A 43 1.03 -5.87 2.82
CA LYS A 43 2.13 -5.89 3.78
C LYS A 43 2.61 -7.32 4.01
N ILE A 44 3.91 -7.49 4.20
CA ILE A 44 4.50 -8.73 4.72
C ILE A 44 5.39 -8.37 5.90
N HIS A 45 5.28 -9.15 6.98
CA HIS A 45 6.06 -9.00 8.20
C HIS A 45 7.21 -10.00 8.20
N ILE A 46 8.44 -9.52 8.42
CA ILE A 46 9.67 -10.33 8.43
C ILE A 46 10.61 -9.78 9.50
N LYS A 47 11.42 -10.64 10.10
CA LYS A 47 12.51 -10.22 10.98
C LYS A 47 13.81 -10.07 10.22
N GLY A 48 14.59 -9.05 10.54
CA GLY A 48 15.94 -8.87 10.00
C GLY A 48 16.94 -8.62 11.12
N ILE A 49 18.22 -8.63 10.77
CA ILE A 49 19.35 -8.37 11.66
C ILE A 49 20.08 -7.14 11.14
N ILE A 50 20.48 -6.25 12.04
CA ILE A 50 21.30 -5.09 11.70
C ILE A 50 22.76 -5.46 11.82
N SER A 51 23.51 -5.28 10.74
CA SER A 51 24.95 -5.52 10.71
C SER A 51 25.62 -4.39 9.97
N LYS A 52 26.58 -3.71 10.61
CA LYS A 52 27.43 -2.67 9.97
C LYS A 52 26.65 -1.63 9.14
N ASN A 53 25.58 -1.06 9.69
CA ASN A 53 24.65 -0.12 9.03
C ASN A 53 23.83 -0.68 7.86
N GLU A 54 23.84 -1.99 7.68
CA GLU A 54 23.03 -2.71 6.72
C GLU A 54 21.99 -3.58 7.43
N LEU A 55 20.93 -3.89 6.72
CA LEU A 55 19.85 -4.73 7.21
C LEU A 55 19.88 -6.05 6.44
N ILE A 56 20.23 -7.12 7.13
CA ILE A 56 20.25 -8.48 6.59
C ILE A 56 18.91 -9.12 6.89
N VAL A 57 18.16 -9.47 5.85
CA VAL A 57 16.82 -10.03 5.99
C VAL A 57 16.79 -11.45 5.42
N PRO A 58 16.77 -12.49 6.27
CA PRO A 58 16.66 -13.86 5.81
C PRO A 58 15.23 -14.14 5.34
N VAL A 59 15.08 -14.53 4.08
CA VAL A 59 13.75 -14.71 3.47
C VAL A 59 13.67 -15.97 2.64
N ASN A 60 12.49 -16.60 2.69
CA ASN A 60 12.18 -17.71 1.81
C ASN A 60 12.17 -17.22 0.35
N THR A 61 12.76 -17.99 -0.56
CA THR A 61 12.85 -17.66 -1.99
C THR A 61 11.51 -17.34 -2.63
N SER A 62 10.42 -17.96 -2.15
CA SER A 62 9.06 -17.67 -2.57
C SER A 62 8.61 -16.20 -2.35
N ASN A 63 9.14 -15.56 -1.30
CA ASN A 63 8.79 -14.20 -0.87
C ASN A 63 9.73 -13.12 -1.44
N ILE A 64 10.86 -13.50 -2.03
CA ILE A 64 11.84 -12.56 -2.61
C ILE A 64 11.21 -11.69 -3.70
N SER A 65 10.36 -12.31 -4.52
CA SER A 65 9.62 -11.61 -5.57
C SER A 65 8.74 -10.47 -5.03
N VAL A 66 8.23 -10.61 -3.81
CA VAL A 66 7.43 -9.59 -3.14
C VAL A 66 8.33 -8.46 -2.60
N ILE A 67 9.48 -8.80 -2.02
CA ILE A 67 10.44 -7.83 -1.48
C ILE A 67 11.04 -6.98 -2.60
N LYS A 68 11.42 -7.61 -3.73
CA LYS A 68 11.92 -6.90 -4.94
C LYS A 68 10.92 -5.86 -5.48
N LYS A 69 9.63 -6.08 -5.30
CA LYS A 69 8.56 -5.16 -5.74
C LYS A 69 8.08 -4.22 -4.65
N SER A 70 8.55 -4.39 -3.42
CA SER A 70 8.19 -3.51 -2.32
C SER A 70 8.90 -2.17 -2.49
N LYS A 71 8.17 -1.08 -2.22
CA LYS A 71 8.67 0.29 -2.41
C LYS A 71 9.09 0.94 -1.10
N LYS A 72 8.46 0.52 -0.01
CA LYS A 72 8.67 1.05 1.34
C LYS A 72 8.87 -0.09 2.31
N ILE A 73 9.71 0.17 3.30
CA ILE A 73 9.91 -0.69 4.46
C ILE A 73 9.55 0.11 5.71
N LYS A 74 8.89 -0.55 6.66
CA LYS A 74 8.71 -0.02 8.01
C LYS A 74 9.62 -0.78 8.95
N ILE A 75 10.38 -0.04 9.74
CA ILE A 75 11.26 -0.53 10.79
C ILE A 75 10.75 0.11 12.08
N ASP A 76 10.28 -0.71 13.02
CA ASP A 76 9.55 -0.30 14.22
C ASP A 76 8.37 0.66 13.91
N ASN A 77 8.53 1.96 14.13
CA ASN A 77 7.52 2.99 13.88
C ASN A 77 7.85 3.91 12.69
N THR A 78 9.00 3.73 12.05
CA THR A 78 9.44 4.59 10.95
C THR A 78 9.23 3.89 9.61
N VAL A 79 8.67 4.61 8.63
CA VAL A 79 8.50 4.12 7.26
C VAL A 79 9.47 4.86 6.36
N SER A 80 10.30 4.12 5.65
CA SER A 80 11.33 4.67 4.77
C SER A 80 11.34 3.99 3.40
N ASN A 81 11.89 4.70 2.42
CA ASN A 81 12.28 4.09 1.15
C ASN A 81 13.55 3.28 1.39
N PHE A 82 13.68 2.16 0.69
CA PHE A 82 14.86 1.31 0.80
C PHE A 82 15.38 0.94 -0.58
N LYS A 83 16.65 0.52 -0.63
CA LYS A 83 17.22 -0.11 -1.81
C LYS A 83 17.82 -1.44 -1.40
N ILE A 84 17.57 -2.46 -2.21
CA ILE A 84 18.25 -3.73 -2.09
C ILE A 84 19.66 -3.53 -2.63
N TYR A 85 20.65 -3.87 -1.82
CA TYR A 85 22.05 -3.78 -2.18
C TYR A 85 22.51 -5.09 -2.83
N GLU A 86 22.22 -6.20 -2.17
CA GLU A 86 22.73 -7.51 -2.56
C GLU A 86 21.80 -8.64 -2.12
N PHE A 87 21.93 -9.78 -2.80
CA PHE A 87 21.31 -11.04 -2.42
C PHE A 87 22.43 -12.05 -2.15
N SER A 88 22.37 -12.77 -1.03
CA SER A 88 23.31 -13.85 -0.75
C SER A 88 23.09 -15.03 -1.70
N GLU A 89 23.94 -16.05 -1.61
CA GLU A 89 23.65 -17.35 -2.18
C GLU A 89 22.36 -17.95 -1.58
N ILE A 90 21.71 -18.81 -2.36
CA ILE A 90 20.49 -19.51 -1.92
C ILE A 90 20.92 -20.73 -1.12
N TYR A 91 20.53 -20.75 0.14
CA TYR A 91 20.68 -21.91 1.01
C TYR A 91 19.45 -22.80 0.85
N ASN A 92 19.63 -24.05 0.42
CA ASN A 92 18.55 -25.00 0.23
C ASN A 92 18.79 -26.25 1.08
N ASP A 93 17.90 -26.51 2.03
CA ASP A 93 17.95 -27.68 2.93
C ASP A 93 16.89 -28.73 2.54
N GLY A 94 16.66 -28.90 1.24
CA GLY A 94 15.69 -29.85 0.66
C GLY A 94 14.21 -29.46 0.80
N ASN A 95 13.79 -28.97 1.97
CA ASN A 95 12.41 -28.57 2.26
C ASN A 95 12.21 -27.05 2.30
N THR A 96 13.29 -26.30 2.52
CA THR A 96 13.23 -24.83 2.58
C THR A 96 14.40 -24.24 1.83
N SER A 97 14.10 -23.25 0.98
CA SER A 97 15.10 -22.45 0.30
C SER A 97 15.06 -21.03 0.86
N LEU A 98 16.16 -20.60 1.47
CA LEU A 98 16.36 -19.31 2.08
C LEU A 98 17.39 -18.51 1.29
N GLN A 99 17.23 -17.19 1.27
CA GLN A 99 18.21 -16.26 0.72
C GLN A 99 18.20 -15.02 1.60
N ASP A 100 19.38 -14.51 1.92
CA ASP A 100 19.50 -13.27 2.65
C ASP A 100 19.44 -12.10 1.67
N VAL A 101 18.62 -11.11 2.02
CA VAL A 101 18.51 -9.85 1.28
C VAL A 101 19.20 -8.77 2.10
N ILE A 102 20.24 -8.18 1.55
CA ILE A 102 20.98 -7.08 2.17
C ILE A 102 20.34 -5.77 1.71
N ILE A 103 19.81 -5.01 2.65
CA ILE A 103 19.09 -3.76 2.40
C ILE A 103 19.88 -2.61 3.00
N LYS A 104 20.15 -1.61 2.17
CA LYS A 104 20.71 -0.34 2.62
C LYS A 104 19.56 0.61 2.93
N THR A 105 19.45 0.99 4.20
CA THR A 105 18.45 1.93 4.69
C THR A 105 19.08 2.81 5.76
N ASN A 106 18.49 3.98 6.02
CA ASN A 106 19.00 4.90 7.03
C ASN A 106 18.55 4.41 8.41
N ILE A 107 19.35 3.52 9.00
CA ILE A 107 19.10 2.94 10.31
C ILE A 107 19.69 3.91 11.34
N GLN A 108 18.87 4.81 11.84
CA GLN A 108 19.28 5.70 12.94
C GLN A 108 19.06 5.00 14.28
N ASN A 109 20.06 5.07 15.15
CA ASN A 109 19.97 4.70 16.58
C ASN A 109 19.75 3.22 16.92
N LYS A 110 20.15 2.28 16.07
CA LYS A 110 20.06 0.84 16.37
C LYS A 110 21.41 0.19 16.62
N LYS A 111 21.44 -0.83 17.48
CA LYS A 111 22.68 -1.53 17.86
C LYS A 111 23.06 -2.56 16.81
N GLU A 112 24.36 -2.84 16.71
CA GLU A 112 24.85 -3.94 15.91
C GLU A 112 24.31 -5.27 16.44
N ASN A 113 23.97 -6.18 15.52
CA ASN A 113 23.34 -7.48 15.76
C ASN A 113 21.95 -7.44 16.40
N GLU A 114 21.28 -6.28 16.36
CA GLU A 114 19.90 -6.17 16.83
C GLU A 114 18.93 -6.83 15.85
N ILE A 115 18.04 -7.67 16.38
CA ILE A 115 16.92 -8.26 15.62
C ILE A 115 15.79 -7.24 15.58
N VAL A 116 15.32 -6.93 14.38
CA VAL A 116 14.31 -5.91 14.15
C VAL A 116 13.13 -6.44 13.36
N ASP A 117 11.94 -5.99 13.74
CA ASP A 117 10.72 -6.31 13.02
C ASP A 117 10.55 -5.36 11.82
N LEU A 118 10.37 -5.96 10.65
CA LEU A 118 10.27 -5.28 9.37
C LEU A 118 8.92 -5.53 8.75
N THR A 119 8.34 -4.48 8.16
CA THR A 119 7.14 -4.61 7.33
C THR A 119 7.41 -4.08 5.94
N PHE A 120 7.32 -4.95 4.93
CA PHE A 120 7.47 -4.57 3.53
C PHE A 120 6.12 -4.23 2.92
N TYR A 121 6.03 -3.07 2.26
CA TYR A 121 4.81 -2.59 1.60
C TYR A 121 4.96 -2.71 0.09
N PHE A 122 4.01 -3.40 -0.53
CA PHE A 122 3.95 -3.61 -1.98
C PHE A 122 2.52 -3.42 -2.50
N ASP A 123 2.39 -3.14 -3.79
CA ASP A 123 1.10 -2.88 -4.42
C ASP A 123 0.22 -4.16 -4.44
N LYS A 124 -1.02 -4.07 -3.95
CA LYS A 124 -1.96 -5.22 -3.89
C LYS A 124 -2.16 -5.91 -5.25
N ASP A 125 -2.14 -5.12 -6.32
CA ASP A 125 -2.28 -5.58 -7.70
C ASP A 125 -1.26 -6.68 -8.06
N TYR A 126 -0.12 -6.73 -7.38
CA TYR A 126 0.86 -7.79 -7.59
C TYR A 126 0.35 -9.17 -7.14
N ILE A 127 -0.27 -9.27 -5.96
CA ILE A 127 -0.84 -10.54 -5.48
C ILE A 127 -1.96 -10.97 -6.42
N VAL A 128 -2.85 -10.04 -6.78
CA VAL A 128 -3.97 -10.33 -7.68
C VAL A 128 -3.47 -10.83 -9.04
N LYS A 129 -2.46 -10.18 -9.63
CA LYS A 129 -1.83 -10.66 -10.87
C LYS A 129 -1.15 -12.02 -10.71
N LYS A 130 -0.55 -12.31 -9.55
CA LYS A 130 0.10 -13.61 -9.27
C LYS A 130 -0.94 -14.73 -9.16
N ILE A 131 -2.06 -14.48 -8.46
CA ILE A 131 -3.17 -15.43 -8.33
C ILE A 131 -3.81 -15.69 -9.70
N LEU A 132 -4.17 -14.63 -10.44
CA LEU A 132 -4.78 -14.79 -11.76
C LEU A 132 -3.86 -15.58 -12.71
N LYS A 133 -2.56 -15.27 -12.76
CA LYS A 133 -1.61 -16.04 -13.58
C LYS A 133 -1.44 -17.49 -13.15
N GLY A 134 -1.67 -17.82 -11.88
CA GLY A 134 -1.61 -19.20 -11.37
C GLY A 134 -2.90 -19.99 -11.63
N VAL A 135 -4.04 -19.31 -11.72
CA VAL A 135 -5.37 -19.92 -11.96
C VAL A 135 -5.64 -20.11 -13.46
N PHE A 136 -5.09 -19.25 -14.33
CA PHE A 136 -5.22 -19.38 -15.79
C PHE A 136 -4.09 -20.21 -16.44
N LYS A 137 -3.55 -21.20 -15.73
CA LYS A 137 -2.50 -22.08 -16.24
C LYS A 137 -3.06 -23.46 -16.56
#